data_AF-A0A4Q9Q339-F1
#
_entry.id   AF-A0A4Q9Q339-F1
#
_cell.length_a   1.000
_cell.length_b   1.000
_cell.length_c   1.000
_cell.angle_alpha   90.00
_cell.angle_beta   90.00
_cell.angle_gamma   90.00
#
_symmetry.space_group_name_H-M   'P 1'
#
loop_
_entity.id
_entity.type
_entity.pdbx_description
1 polymer ?
#
loop_
_entity_poly.entity_id
_entity_poly.type
_entity_poly.pdbx_seq_one_letter_code
_entity_poly.pdbx_strand_id
1 'polypeptide(L)'
;MRFEPEAKHGANNGLNVARDLLEPIKQEFPWISYGDLWTLAGVAAIQELGGPKIPWRPGRIDGFAAQCTPDGRLPDAAQGADHVRNIFYRMGFNDQEIVALVGAHALGRCHRDRSGFDGPWTFSPTSVTNEFYKLLLNEKWVWKKWDGPKQLEDKKTHSLMMLPTDYVLIQDKSFKKWVKAYAEDEQLWFKDFAAAVSTLFELGVPTQQFVSSEPWILKGSDEQ
;
A
#
# COMPACT_ATOMS: atom_id res chain seq x y z
N MET A 1 -12.20 -3.86 -9.38
CA MET A 1 -11.17 -3.70 -10.44
C MET A 1 -11.14 -4.76 -11.56
N ARG A 2 -12.07 -5.73 -11.68
CA ARG A 2 -12.06 -6.69 -12.80
C ARG A 2 -12.66 -6.11 -14.08
N PHE A 3 -13.65 -5.26 -13.90
CA PHE A 3 -14.41 -4.67 -14.99
C PHE A 3 -13.83 -3.33 -15.38
N GLU A 4 -13.99 -2.98 -16.67
CA GLU A 4 -13.35 -1.82 -17.27
C GLU A 4 -13.53 -0.49 -16.53
N PRO A 5 -14.71 -0.11 -15.99
CA PRO A 5 -14.86 1.21 -15.38
C PRO A 5 -13.81 1.46 -14.31
N GLU A 6 -13.70 0.56 -13.35
CA GLU A 6 -12.74 0.68 -12.25
C GLU A 6 -11.33 0.25 -12.65
N ALA A 7 -11.19 -0.72 -13.55
CA ALA A 7 -9.89 -1.18 -14.04
C ALA A 7 -9.12 -0.12 -14.84
N LYS A 8 -9.85 0.85 -15.44
CA LYS A 8 -9.33 1.95 -16.26
C LYS A 8 -9.29 3.30 -15.52
N HIS A 9 -9.64 3.35 -14.23
CA HIS A 9 -9.41 4.55 -13.41
C HIS A 9 -7.92 4.94 -13.45
N GLY A 10 -7.62 6.24 -13.56
CA GLY A 10 -6.24 6.70 -13.73
C GLY A 10 -5.31 6.28 -12.58
N ALA A 11 -5.83 6.24 -11.35
CA ALA A 11 -5.08 5.80 -10.17
C ALA A 11 -4.74 4.30 -10.18
N ASN A 12 -5.37 3.49 -11.05
CA ASN A 12 -5.12 2.06 -11.20
C ASN A 12 -4.19 1.72 -12.38
N ASN A 13 -3.62 2.72 -13.05
CA ASN A 13 -2.71 2.52 -14.19
C ASN A 13 -1.55 1.59 -13.83
N GLY A 14 -1.34 0.56 -14.65
CA GLY A 14 -0.29 -0.46 -14.47
C GLY A 14 -0.67 -1.64 -13.58
N LEU A 15 -1.78 -1.58 -12.82
CA LEU A 15 -2.24 -2.72 -12.01
C LEU A 15 -2.77 -3.88 -12.85
N ASN A 16 -2.98 -3.70 -14.16
CA ASN A 16 -3.26 -4.80 -15.07
C ASN A 16 -2.13 -5.84 -15.07
N VAL A 17 -0.87 -5.43 -14.93
CA VAL A 17 0.27 -6.35 -14.88
C VAL A 17 0.11 -7.37 -13.74
N ALA A 18 -0.29 -6.92 -12.55
CA ALA A 18 -0.53 -7.81 -11.42
C ALA A 18 -1.76 -8.70 -11.64
N ARG A 19 -2.85 -8.16 -12.23
CA ARG A 19 -4.03 -8.97 -12.55
C ARG A 19 -3.70 -10.07 -13.55
N ASP A 20 -2.94 -9.76 -14.58
CA ASP A 20 -2.54 -10.69 -15.63
C ASP A 20 -1.62 -11.79 -15.07
N LEU A 21 -0.73 -11.45 -14.11
CA LEU A 21 0.10 -12.43 -13.38
C LEU A 21 -0.70 -13.37 -12.48
N LEU A 22 -1.81 -12.90 -11.91
CA LEU A 22 -2.67 -13.71 -11.03
C LEU A 22 -3.71 -14.53 -11.78
N GLU A 23 -3.96 -14.26 -13.07
CA GLU A 23 -4.97 -14.95 -13.85
C GLU A 23 -4.67 -16.46 -14.04
N PRO A 24 -3.43 -16.92 -14.29
CA PRO A 24 -3.12 -18.35 -14.29
C PRO A 24 -3.43 -19.05 -12.96
N ILE A 25 -3.18 -18.37 -11.83
CA ILE A 25 -3.51 -18.89 -10.49
C ILE A 25 -5.03 -18.98 -10.33
N LYS A 26 -5.78 -17.99 -10.83
CA LYS A 26 -7.25 -18.03 -10.83
C LYS A 26 -7.79 -19.21 -11.64
N GLN A 27 -7.16 -19.53 -12.77
CA GLN A 27 -7.53 -20.65 -13.63
C GLN A 27 -7.23 -22.01 -12.97
N GLU A 28 -6.11 -22.12 -12.26
CA GLU A 28 -5.76 -23.32 -11.50
C GLU A 28 -6.68 -23.53 -10.29
N PHE A 29 -7.06 -22.44 -9.60
CA PHE A 29 -7.94 -22.46 -8.43
C PHE A 29 -9.27 -21.73 -8.71
N PRO A 30 -10.17 -22.27 -9.55
CA PRO A 30 -11.36 -21.56 -9.98
C PRO A 30 -12.37 -21.30 -8.85
N TRP A 31 -12.22 -22.00 -7.71
CA TRP A 31 -13.08 -21.86 -6.53
C TRP A 31 -12.83 -20.58 -5.73
N ILE A 32 -11.64 -19.96 -5.81
CA ILE A 32 -11.34 -18.73 -5.06
C ILE A 32 -11.98 -17.53 -5.75
N SER A 33 -12.55 -16.59 -4.99
CA SER A 33 -13.00 -15.31 -5.54
C SER A 33 -11.79 -14.46 -5.94
N TYR A 34 -11.98 -13.49 -6.85
CA TYR A 34 -10.89 -12.57 -7.19
C TYR A 34 -10.54 -11.65 -6.02
N GLY A 35 -11.53 -11.27 -5.21
CA GLY A 35 -11.28 -10.48 -4.00
C GLY A 35 -10.37 -11.21 -3.01
N ASP A 36 -10.62 -12.51 -2.78
CA ASP A 36 -9.76 -13.32 -1.93
C ASP A 36 -8.40 -13.56 -2.59
N LEU A 37 -8.34 -13.88 -3.89
CA LEU A 37 -7.08 -14.07 -4.60
C LEU A 37 -6.16 -12.85 -4.51
N TRP A 38 -6.68 -11.65 -4.76
CA TRP A 38 -5.87 -10.42 -4.78
C TRP A 38 -5.37 -10.02 -3.40
N THR A 39 -6.23 -10.14 -2.38
CA THR A 39 -5.81 -9.83 -1.00
C THR A 39 -4.84 -10.87 -0.47
N LEU A 40 -5.06 -12.15 -0.77
CA LEU A 40 -4.14 -13.24 -0.42
C LEU A 40 -2.78 -13.08 -1.12
N ALA A 41 -2.76 -12.72 -2.41
CA ALA A 41 -1.53 -12.44 -3.13
C ALA A 41 -0.76 -11.25 -2.50
N GLY A 42 -1.47 -10.22 -2.04
CA GLY A 42 -0.87 -9.11 -1.29
C GLY A 42 -0.23 -9.56 0.02
N VAL A 43 -0.92 -10.41 0.79
CA VAL A 43 -0.37 -11.02 2.02
C VAL A 43 0.88 -11.84 1.72
N ALA A 44 0.81 -12.73 0.72
CA ALA A 44 1.95 -13.54 0.31
C ALA A 44 3.13 -12.67 -0.09
N ALA A 45 2.92 -11.64 -0.92
CA ALA A 45 3.99 -10.72 -1.33
C ALA A 45 4.64 -10.00 -0.13
N ILE A 46 3.86 -9.51 0.84
CA ILE A 46 4.41 -8.86 2.03
C ILE A 46 5.29 -9.84 2.82
N GLN A 47 4.81 -11.06 3.06
CA GLN A 47 5.54 -12.05 3.84
C GLN A 47 6.81 -12.54 3.14
N GLU A 48 6.72 -12.88 1.85
CA GLU A 48 7.86 -13.40 1.07
C GLU A 48 8.94 -12.33 0.82
N LEU A 49 8.62 -11.05 0.98
CA LEU A 49 9.56 -9.94 0.91
C LEU A 49 10.11 -9.52 2.29
N GLY A 50 9.99 -10.39 3.30
CA GLY A 50 10.54 -10.20 4.64
C GLY A 50 9.67 -9.36 5.59
N GLY A 51 8.42 -9.09 5.21
CA GLY A 51 7.46 -8.34 6.03
C GLY A 51 6.80 -9.18 7.13
N PRO A 52 5.91 -8.56 7.93
CA PRO A 52 5.22 -9.24 9.01
C PRO A 52 4.19 -10.25 8.49
N LYS A 53 3.83 -11.19 9.36
CA LYS A 53 2.66 -12.04 9.14
C LYS A 53 1.39 -11.19 9.17
N ILE A 54 0.56 -11.33 8.15
CA ILE A 54 -0.71 -10.59 8.03
C ILE A 54 -1.87 -11.54 8.32
N PRO A 55 -2.65 -11.32 9.39
CA PRO A 55 -3.88 -12.07 9.60
C PRO A 55 -4.85 -11.85 8.43
N TRP A 56 -5.32 -12.94 7.82
CA TRP A 56 -6.16 -12.88 6.63
C TRP A 56 -7.36 -13.82 6.73
N ARG A 57 -8.54 -13.37 6.29
CA ARG A 57 -9.74 -14.20 6.18
C ARG A 57 -10.23 -14.32 4.74
N PRO A 58 -10.53 -15.54 4.26
CA PRO A 58 -11.31 -15.73 3.03
C PRO A 58 -12.80 -15.52 3.28
N GLY A 59 -13.54 -15.28 2.21
CA GLY A 59 -15.00 -15.12 2.23
C GLY A 59 -15.51 -14.00 1.34
N ARG A 60 -14.63 -13.27 0.64
CA ARG A 60 -15.07 -12.19 -0.24
C ARG A 60 -15.88 -12.77 -1.38
N ILE A 61 -17.03 -12.15 -1.65
CA ILE A 61 -17.88 -12.51 -2.78
C ILE A 61 -17.58 -11.56 -3.95
N ASP A 62 -17.39 -12.16 -5.11
CA ASP A 62 -17.12 -11.47 -6.35
C ASP A 62 -18.28 -10.55 -6.77
N GLY A 63 -18.02 -9.24 -6.86
CA GLY A 63 -18.98 -8.26 -7.33
C GLY A 63 -19.18 -8.27 -8.85
N PHE A 64 -20.18 -7.52 -9.33
CA PHE A 64 -20.54 -7.38 -10.73
C PHE A 64 -20.14 -6.00 -11.28
N ALA A 65 -20.11 -5.85 -12.62
CA ALA A 65 -19.72 -4.60 -13.28
C ALA A 65 -20.54 -3.37 -12.82
N ALA A 66 -21.84 -3.56 -12.55
CA ALA A 66 -22.72 -2.50 -12.06
C ALA A 66 -22.35 -1.98 -10.66
N GLN A 67 -21.50 -2.70 -9.92
CA GLN A 67 -21.04 -2.33 -8.57
C GLN A 67 -19.66 -1.65 -8.60
N CYS A 68 -19.08 -1.41 -9.78
CA CYS A 68 -17.85 -0.63 -9.89
C CYS A 68 -18.05 0.76 -9.29
N THR A 69 -17.10 1.17 -8.45
CA THR A 69 -17.13 2.48 -7.81
C THR A 69 -16.77 3.59 -8.81
N PRO A 70 -17.20 4.85 -8.58
CA PRO A 70 -16.74 5.98 -9.39
C PRO A 70 -15.24 6.27 -9.16
N ASP A 71 -14.62 6.92 -10.13
CA ASP A 71 -13.23 7.39 -10.03
C ASP A 71 -13.07 8.49 -8.96
N GLY A 72 -11.83 8.81 -8.59
CA GLY A 72 -11.49 9.86 -7.63
C GLY A 72 -11.62 9.46 -6.15
N ARG A 73 -11.80 8.16 -5.86
CA ARG A 73 -11.81 7.65 -4.48
C ARG A 73 -10.42 7.38 -3.89
N LEU A 74 -9.43 7.15 -4.75
CA LEU A 74 -8.03 6.91 -4.38
C LEU A 74 -7.28 8.23 -4.18
N PRO A 75 -6.26 8.26 -3.32
CA PRO A 75 -5.56 9.50 -2.97
C PRO A 75 -4.72 10.03 -4.14
N ASP A 76 -4.81 11.34 -4.38
CA ASP A 76 -3.84 12.10 -5.19
C ASP A 76 -2.53 12.34 -4.41
N ALA A 77 -1.42 11.85 -4.99
CA ALA A 77 -0.09 11.91 -4.41
C ALA A 77 0.50 13.34 -4.31
N ALA A 78 -0.03 14.30 -5.07
CA ALA A 78 0.45 15.68 -5.10
C ALA A 78 -0.13 16.58 -3.98
N GLN A 79 -1.02 16.04 -3.15
CA GLN A 79 -1.76 16.78 -2.12
C GLN A 79 -1.04 16.79 -0.76
N GLY A 80 -1.65 17.49 0.21
CA GLY A 80 -1.15 17.62 1.58
C GLY A 80 -1.83 16.73 2.62
N ALA A 81 -1.48 16.95 3.90
CA ALA A 81 -1.94 16.12 5.02
C ALA A 81 -3.47 16.06 5.18
N ASP A 82 -4.19 17.17 4.96
CA ASP A 82 -5.64 17.21 5.07
C ASP A 82 -6.32 16.29 4.04
N HIS A 83 -5.79 16.24 2.82
CA HIS A 83 -6.27 15.31 1.79
C HIS A 83 -6.04 13.86 2.19
N VAL A 84 -4.83 13.54 2.67
CA VAL A 84 -4.51 12.19 3.17
C VAL A 84 -5.50 11.78 4.27
N ARG A 85 -5.72 12.64 5.27
CA ARG A 85 -6.71 12.38 6.33
C ARG A 85 -8.11 12.20 5.78
N ASN A 86 -8.57 13.10 4.90
CA ASN A 86 -9.93 13.02 4.34
C ASN A 86 -10.20 11.69 3.62
N ILE A 87 -9.21 11.14 2.90
CA ILE A 87 -9.33 9.84 2.25
C ILE A 87 -9.40 8.71 3.28
N PHE A 88 -8.45 8.65 4.20
CA PHE A 88 -8.31 7.52 5.11
C PHE A 88 -9.31 7.54 6.28
N TYR A 89 -9.73 8.71 6.75
CA TYR A 89 -10.75 8.84 7.80
C TYR A 89 -12.11 8.35 7.31
N ARG A 90 -12.42 8.55 6.02
CA ARG A 90 -13.62 7.95 5.39
C ARG A 90 -13.58 6.42 5.42
N MET A 91 -12.39 5.83 5.46
CA MET A 91 -12.16 4.39 5.56
C MET A 91 -12.07 3.90 7.02
N GLY A 92 -12.16 4.81 8.00
CA GLY A 92 -12.13 4.49 9.43
C GLY A 92 -10.74 4.46 10.05
N PHE A 93 -9.68 4.83 9.31
CA PHE A 93 -8.32 4.83 9.83
C PHE A 93 -7.99 6.13 10.57
N ASN A 94 -7.21 6.01 11.64
CA ASN A 94 -6.66 7.14 12.37
C ASN A 94 -5.24 7.49 11.88
N ASP A 95 -4.63 8.57 12.40
CA ASP A 95 -3.31 9.04 11.97
C ASP A 95 -2.19 8.01 12.10
N GLN A 96 -2.23 7.15 13.12
CA GLN A 96 -1.25 6.10 13.35
C GLN A 96 -1.33 5.01 12.27
N GLU A 97 -2.55 4.57 11.95
CA GLU A 97 -2.81 3.55 10.93
C GLU A 97 -2.49 4.08 9.52
N ILE A 98 -2.78 5.36 9.25
CA ILE A 98 -2.37 6.02 8.01
C ILE A 98 -0.86 5.94 7.82
N VAL A 99 -0.09 6.37 8.83
CA VAL A 99 1.37 6.36 8.75
C VAL A 99 1.91 4.95 8.64
N ALA A 100 1.29 3.97 9.32
CA ALA A 100 1.67 2.56 9.20
C ALA A 100 1.49 2.06 7.76
N LEU A 101 0.31 2.29 7.15
CA LEU A 101 -0.01 1.87 5.79
C LEU A 101 0.89 2.51 4.74
N VAL A 102 1.19 3.81 4.87
CA VAL A 102 2.10 4.50 3.92
C VAL A 102 3.52 3.93 3.96
N GLY A 103 3.91 3.25 5.06
CA GLY A 103 5.17 2.50 5.13
C GLY A 103 5.34 1.45 4.03
N ALA A 104 4.26 0.99 3.40
CA ALA A 104 4.32 0.11 2.23
C ALA A 104 5.11 0.72 1.06
N HIS A 105 5.28 2.05 1.00
CA HIS A 105 6.15 2.72 0.04
C HIS A 105 7.64 2.35 0.20
N ALA A 106 8.03 1.62 1.25
CA ALA A 106 9.32 0.94 1.29
C ALA A 106 9.53 0.00 0.08
N LEU A 107 8.43 -0.51 -0.49
CA LEU A 107 8.40 -1.40 -1.64
C LEU A 107 8.22 -0.64 -2.96
N GLY A 108 8.87 -1.16 -3.99
CA GLY A 108 8.68 -0.77 -5.37
C GLY A 108 9.18 0.63 -5.68
N ARG A 109 8.52 1.26 -6.65
CA ARG A 109 8.88 2.57 -7.18
C ARG A 109 7.72 3.22 -7.92
N CYS A 110 7.78 4.54 -8.05
CA CYS A 110 7.00 5.26 -9.03
C CYS A 110 7.51 4.98 -10.45
N HIS A 111 6.56 4.98 -11.41
CA HIS A 111 6.83 4.86 -12.84
C HIS A 111 6.10 5.98 -13.58
N ARG A 112 6.83 6.65 -14.47
CA ARG A 112 6.38 7.88 -15.15
C ARG A 112 5.17 7.63 -16.05
N ASP A 113 5.13 6.51 -16.75
CA ASP A 113 4.06 6.08 -17.64
C ASP A 113 2.77 5.67 -16.90
N ARG A 114 2.82 5.45 -15.58
CA ARG A 114 1.68 5.02 -14.77
C ARG A 114 1.09 6.17 -13.97
N SER A 115 1.97 6.86 -13.23
CA SER A 115 1.60 7.85 -12.21
C SER A 115 2.09 9.27 -12.53
N GLY A 116 2.95 9.43 -13.54
CA GLY A 116 3.67 10.67 -13.80
C GLY A 116 4.91 10.87 -12.92
N PHE A 117 4.97 10.26 -11.73
CA PHE A 117 6.12 10.27 -10.81
C PHE A 117 7.18 9.24 -11.20
N ASP A 118 8.42 9.42 -10.76
CA ASP A 118 9.51 8.46 -11.06
C ASP A 118 10.53 8.31 -9.93
N GLY A 119 10.91 7.06 -9.66
CA GLY A 119 11.98 6.67 -8.76
C GLY A 119 11.52 5.80 -7.59
N PRO A 120 12.44 5.06 -6.94
CA PRO A 120 12.17 4.30 -5.72
C PRO A 120 12.23 5.20 -4.48
N TRP A 121 11.57 4.77 -3.41
CA TRP A 121 11.67 5.42 -2.10
C TRP A 121 12.88 4.97 -1.28
N THR A 122 13.32 3.73 -1.50
CA THR A 122 14.41 3.09 -0.74
C THR A 122 15.46 2.52 -1.69
N PHE A 123 16.64 2.19 -1.15
CA PHE A 123 17.69 1.50 -1.90
C PHE A 123 17.41 0.00 -2.13
N SER A 124 16.42 -0.55 -1.41
CA SER A 124 16.05 -1.97 -1.46
C SER A 124 14.54 -2.11 -1.71
N PRO A 125 14.06 -1.77 -2.93
CA PRO A 125 12.63 -1.69 -3.24
C PRO A 125 11.91 -3.06 -3.28
N THR A 126 12.58 -4.14 -2.93
CA THR A 126 12.04 -5.50 -2.88
C THR A 126 12.17 -6.11 -1.48
N SER A 127 12.23 -5.28 -0.45
CA SER A 127 12.29 -5.72 0.94
C SER A 127 11.38 -4.86 1.80
N VAL A 128 10.49 -5.50 2.57
CA VAL A 128 9.61 -4.79 3.51
C VAL A 128 10.46 -4.41 4.72
N THR A 129 10.82 -3.13 4.81
CA THR A 129 11.72 -2.62 5.86
C THR A 129 11.30 -1.22 6.31
N ASN A 130 11.65 -0.83 7.53
CA ASN A 130 11.32 0.51 8.04
C ASN A 130 12.22 1.61 7.46
N GLU A 131 13.03 1.31 6.43
CA GLU A 131 13.93 2.24 5.76
C GLU A 131 13.19 3.42 5.13
N PHE A 132 11.93 3.26 4.71
CA PHE A 132 11.09 4.38 4.27
C PHE A 132 11.07 5.51 5.31
N TYR A 133 10.83 5.20 6.59
CA TYR A 133 10.76 6.19 7.65
C TYR A 133 12.13 6.76 8.01
N LYS A 134 13.17 5.91 8.07
CA LYS A 134 14.53 6.36 8.36
C LYS A 134 15.05 7.31 7.29
N LEU A 135 14.89 6.96 6.01
CA LEU A 135 15.30 7.81 4.89
C LEU A 135 14.49 9.10 4.87
N LEU A 136 13.17 9.03 5.09
CA LEU A 136 12.31 10.20 5.16
C LEU A 136 12.77 11.21 6.23
N LEU A 137 13.23 10.74 7.40
CA LEU A 137 13.73 11.59 8.48
C LEU A 137 15.16 12.10 8.28
N ASN A 138 16.04 11.26 7.76
CA ASN A 138 17.49 11.49 7.82
C ASN A 138 18.07 12.06 6.52
N GLU A 139 17.41 11.82 5.37
CA GLU A 139 17.87 12.40 4.11
C GLU A 139 17.47 13.87 3.97
N LYS A 140 18.30 14.60 3.25
CA LYS A 140 18.00 15.98 2.88
C LYS A 140 17.21 15.99 1.57
N TRP A 141 15.91 16.18 1.68
CA TRP A 141 15.02 16.26 0.52
C TRP A 141 15.02 17.64 -0.14
N VAL A 142 15.06 17.66 -1.47
CA VAL A 142 14.92 18.87 -2.29
C VAL A 142 13.86 18.65 -3.36
N TRP A 143 13.18 19.72 -3.76
CA TRP A 143 12.25 19.65 -4.89
C TRP A 143 13.01 19.35 -6.18
N LYS A 144 12.65 18.25 -6.85
CA LYS A 144 13.23 17.85 -8.12
C LYS A 144 12.87 18.85 -9.20
N LYS A 145 13.85 19.26 -10.00
CA LYS A 145 13.67 20.12 -11.17
C LYS A 145 13.57 19.26 -12.42
N TRP A 146 12.36 19.05 -12.92
CA TRP A 146 12.07 18.13 -14.02
C TRP A 146 10.72 18.45 -14.65
N ASP A 147 10.30 17.67 -15.64
CA ASP A 147 9.09 17.87 -16.45
C ASP A 147 7.87 17.03 -15.99
N GLY A 148 7.99 16.33 -14.86
CA GLY A 148 6.89 15.60 -14.22
C GLY A 148 6.22 16.39 -13.09
N PRO A 149 5.28 15.75 -12.36
CA PRO A 149 4.64 16.34 -11.19
C PRO A 149 5.64 16.76 -10.11
N LYS A 150 5.22 17.62 -9.18
CA LYS A 150 6.07 18.01 -8.04
C LYS A 150 6.46 16.78 -7.24
N GLN A 151 7.73 16.43 -7.20
CA GLN A 151 8.28 15.35 -6.39
C GLN A 151 9.57 15.82 -5.72
N LEU A 152 9.90 15.18 -4.61
CA LEU A 152 11.19 15.39 -3.95
C LEU A 152 12.18 14.33 -4.41
N GLU A 153 13.46 14.67 -4.33
CA GLU A 153 14.57 13.75 -4.47
C GLU A 153 15.56 13.99 -3.33
N ASP A 154 16.33 12.97 -2.98
CA ASP A 154 17.39 13.11 -2.01
C ASP A 154 18.51 14.00 -2.61
N LYS A 155 19.05 14.93 -1.82
CA LYS A 155 20.03 15.90 -2.31
C LYS A 155 21.40 15.25 -2.63
N LYS A 156 21.70 14.11 -2.01
CA LYS A 156 23.06 13.56 -2.00
C LYS A 156 23.34 12.77 -3.27
N THR A 157 22.45 11.87 -3.63
CA THR A 157 22.59 10.94 -4.76
C THR A 157 21.55 11.18 -5.84
N HIS A 158 20.46 11.90 -5.57
CA HIS A 158 19.35 12.12 -6.50
C HIS A 158 18.76 10.80 -7.04
N SER A 159 18.88 9.73 -6.26
CA SER A 159 18.50 8.36 -6.66
C SER A 159 17.21 7.90 -6.00
N LEU A 160 16.82 8.53 -4.89
CA LEU A 160 15.59 8.27 -4.16
C LEU A 160 14.59 9.40 -4.40
N MET A 161 13.33 9.10 -4.17
CA MET A 161 12.25 10.06 -4.29
C MET A 161 11.26 9.97 -3.12
N MET A 162 10.54 11.07 -2.88
CA MET A 162 9.36 11.11 -2.01
C MET A 162 8.25 11.87 -2.72
N LEU A 163 7.01 11.38 -2.60
CA LEU A 163 5.84 12.12 -3.04
C LEU A 163 5.58 13.29 -2.09
N PRO A 164 4.87 14.36 -2.54
CA PRO A 164 4.40 15.40 -1.63
C PRO A 164 3.63 14.84 -0.43
N THR A 165 2.77 13.84 -0.66
CA THR A 165 2.01 13.13 0.38
C THR A 165 2.87 12.29 1.34
N ASP A 166 4.05 11.82 0.93
CA ASP A 166 5.02 11.20 1.85
C ASP A 166 5.71 12.26 2.69
N TYR A 167 6.11 13.37 2.05
CA TYR A 167 6.87 14.43 2.71
C TYR A 167 6.06 15.15 3.79
N VAL A 168 4.74 15.28 3.62
CA VAL A 168 3.89 15.86 4.67
C VAL A 168 3.90 15.05 5.96
N LEU A 169 4.25 13.76 5.94
CA LEU A 169 4.32 12.94 7.16
C LEU A 169 5.35 13.46 8.18
N ILE A 170 6.41 14.16 7.73
CA ILE A 170 7.41 14.78 8.62
C ILE A 170 7.18 16.28 8.85
N GLN A 171 6.19 16.86 8.19
CA GLN A 171 5.78 18.26 8.37
C GLN A 171 4.63 18.36 9.38
N ASP A 172 3.66 17.44 9.32
CA ASP A 172 2.56 17.36 10.26
C ASP A 172 3.00 16.77 11.60
N LYS A 173 2.65 17.42 12.72
CA LYS A 173 3.11 17.01 14.06
C LYS A 173 2.59 15.64 14.49
N SER A 174 1.35 15.31 14.14
CA SER A 174 0.71 14.05 14.53
C SER A 174 1.30 12.89 13.74
N PHE A 175 1.42 13.04 12.42
CA PHE A 175 2.08 12.04 11.58
C PHE A 175 3.55 11.85 11.94
N LYS A 176 4.29 12.94 12.16
CA LYS A 176 5.73 12.88 12.46
C LYS A 176 6.04 12.09 13.72
N LYS A 177 5.15 12.11 14.71
CA LYS A 177 5.28 11.27 15.91
C LYS A 177 5.39 9.79 15.55
N TRP A 178 4.53 9.31 14.67
CA TRP A 178 4.51 7.90 14.24
C TRP A 178 5.65 7.58 13.28
N VAL A 179 6.01 8.51 12.38
CA VAL A 179 7.20 8.35 11.52
C VAL A 179 8.45 8.13 12.37
N LYS A 180 8.64 8.89 13.46
CA LYS A 180 9.76 8.69 14.39
C LYS A 180 9.69 7.34 15.09
N ALA A 181 8.53 6.98 15.63
CA ALA A 181 8.35 5.71 16.33
C ALA A 181 8.69 4.51 15.42
N TYR A 182 8.22 4.51 14.17
CA TYR A 182 8.49 3.43 13.23
C TYR A 182 9.92 3.44 12.68
N ALA A 183 10.56 4.60 12.56
CA ALA A 183 11.98 4.66 12.21
C ALA A 183 12.90 4.07 13.31
N GLU A 184 12.50 4.23 14.58
CA GLU A 184 13.23 3.72 15.75
C GLU A 184 12.95 2.23 16.02
N ASP A 185 11.72 1.77 15.78
CA ASP A 185 11.27 0.40 16.10
C ASP A 185 10.52 -0.23 14.91
N GLU A 186 11.22 -1.12 14.20
CA GLU A 186 10.65 -1.87 13.08
C GLU A 186 9.59 -2.88 13.52
N GLN A 187 9.74 -3.47 14.72
CA GLN A 187 8.78 -4.46 15.21
C GLN A 187 7.46 -3.80 15.60
N LEU A 188 7.52 -2.60 16.18
CA LEU A 188 6.34 -1.76 16.38
C LEU A 188 5.66 -1.47 15.05
N TRP A 189 6.40 -1.02 14.03
CA TRP A 189 5.83 -0.77 12.72
C TRP A 189 5.20 -2.02 12.11
N PHE A 190 5.90 -3.15 12.13
CA PHE A 190 5.42 -4.42 11.60
C PHE A 190 4.11 -4.87 12.24
N LYS A 191 4.01 -4.78 13.57
CA LYS A 191 2.78 -5.09 14.30
C LYS A 191 1.62 -4.21 13.84
N ASP A 192 1.86 -2.90 13.78
CA ASP A 192 0.83 -1.91 13.48
C ASP A 192 0.43 -1.95 11.99
N PHE A 193 1.40 -2.13 11.10
CA PHE A 193 1.21 -2.33 9.67
C PHE A 193 0.39 -3.58 9.38
N ALA A 194 0.70 -4.70 10.05
CA ALA A 194 -0.05 -5.94 9.88
C ALA A 194 -1.52 -5.78 10.29
N ALA A 195 -1.77 -5.13 11.42
CA ALA A 195 -3.13 -4.85 11.89
C ALA A 195 -3.90 -3.91 10.92
N ALA A 196 -3.24 -2.85 10.44
CA ALA A 196 -3.86 -1.89 9.52
C ALA A 196 -4.14 -2.50 8.13
N VAL A 197 -3.22 -3.30 7.59
CA VAL A 197 -3.42 -4.02 6.30
C VAL A 197 -4.54 -5.05 6.42
N SER A 198 -4.57 -5.82 7.52
CA SER A 198 -5.65 -6.78 7.79
C SER A 198 -7.00 -6.07 7.81
N THR A 199 -7.10 -4.95 8.55
CA THR A 199 -8.30 -4.10 8.59
C THR A 199 -8.67 -3.57 7.21
N LEU A 200 -7.70 -3.06 6.44
CA LEU A 200 -7.89 -2.54 5.08
C LEU A 200 -8.50 -3.59 4.15
N PHE A 201 -8.00 -4.83 4.21
CA PHE A 201 -8.47 -5.91 3.36
C PHE A 201 -9.88 -6.39 3.72
N GLU A 202 -10.34 -6.17 4.95
CA GLU A 202 -11.66 -6.59 5.43
C GLU A 202 -12.74 -5.51 5.32
N LEU A 203 -12.38 -4.28 4.93
CA LEU A 203 -13.34 -3.18 4.82
C LEU A 203 -14.53 -3.54 3.93
N GLY A 204 -15.73 -3.40 4.49
CA GLY A 204 -16.99 -3.60 3.79
C GLY A 204 -17.40 -5.06 3.58
N VAL A 205 -16.63 -6.04 4.07
CA VAL A 205 -17.01 -7.46 4.04
C VAL A 205 -17.89 -7.78 5.26
N PRO A 206 -19.16 -8.17 5.08
CA PRO A 206 -20.01 -8.61 6.19
C PRO A 206 -19.38 -9.76 6.95
N THR A 207 -19.42 -9.72 8.29
CA THR A 207 -18.79 -10.73 9.15
C THR A 207 -19.27 -12.15 8.89
N GLN A 208 -20.52 -12.32 8.44
CA GLN A 208 -21.10 -13.62 8.11
C GLN A 208 -20.57 -14.22 6.80
N GLN A 209 -19.87 -13.44 5.97
CA GLN A 209 -19.26 -13.92 4.74
C GLN A 209 -17.93 -14.62 4.99
N PHE A 210 -17.24 -14.33 6.10
CA PHE A 210 -15.96 -14.96 6.39
C PHE A 210 -16.14 -16.45 6.67
N VAL A 211 -15.30 -17.27 6.03
CA VAL A 211 -15.33 -18.74 6.18
C VAL A 211 -14.89 -19.18 7.58
N SER A 212 -14.13 -18.34 8.28
CA SER A 212 -13.63 -18.57 9.63
C SER A 212 -13.86 -17.35 10.51
N SER A 213 -14.21 -17.56 11.78
CA SER A 213 -14.25 -16.47 12.78
C SER A 213 -12.85 -15.91 13.01
N GLU A 214 -11.85 -16.80 13.15
CA GLU A 214 -10.46 -16.44 13.36
C GLU A 214 -9.71 -16.26 12.03
N PRO A 215 -8.86 -15.23 11.91
CA PRO A 215 -8.00 -15.05 10.75
C PRO A 215 -6.93 -16.12 10.65
N TRP A 216 -6.57 -16.46 9.42
CA TRP A 216 -5.49 -17.38 9.11
C TRP A 216 -4.15 -16.65 9.16
N ILE A 217 -3.17 -17.26 9.81
CA ILE A 217 -1.77 -16.85 9.77
C ILE A 217 -1.04 -17.82 8.83
N LEU A 218 -0.64 -17.34 7.66
CA LEU A 218 -0.04 -18.18 6.63
C LEU A 218 1.45 -18.35 6.88
N LYS A 219 1.92 -19.59 6.78
CA LYS A 219 3.36 -19.89 6.75
C LYS A 219 4.00 -19.33 5.49
N GLY A 220 5.23 -18.84 5.61
CA GLY A 220 6.07 -18.45 4.48
C GLY A 220 6.58 -19.67 3.74
N SER A 221 7.17 -19.47 2.57
CA SER A 221 7.85 -20.55 1.83
C SER A 221 9.03 -21.16 2.60
N ASP A 222 9.65 -20.38 3.49
CA ASP A 222 10.77 -20.76 4.35
C ASP A 222 10.37 -21.58 5.60
N GLU A 223 9.07 -21.64 5.91
CA GLU A 223 8.51 -22.32 7.09
C GLU A 223 7.78 -23.63 6.76
N GLN A 224 7.83 -24.08 5.51
CA GLN A 224 7.19 -25.30 4.97
C GLN A 224 8.18 -26.44 4.80
#